data_AF-A0A4Q3RHX8-F1
#
_entry.id   AF-A0A4Q3RHX8-F1
#
_cell.length_a   1.000
_cell.length_b   1.000
_cell.length_c   1.000
_cell.angle_alpha   90.00
_cell.angle_beta   90.00
_cell.angle_gamma   90.00
#
_symmetry.space_group_name_H-M   'P 1'
#
loop_
_entity.id
_entity.type
_entity.pdbx_description
1 polymer ?
#
loop_
_entity_poly.entity_id
_entity_poly.type
_entity_poly.pdbx_seq_one_letter_code
_entity_poly.pdbx_strand_id
1 'polypeptide(L)'
;MNYWKHSLLSKKKFGGAAEDYLHIHKFMDASKLFYFDVKHRVLLHNTYGIEICIQKFGDKLTNSAGQTILVRDIAAEHCKEDLMGVVPTLNNWFKYVDEDLAQSIVPINPTDPTLKEFVLRPYIMSGIKSTLIITQSNFGVYLAKEILGIEYALELAKYLNQAHINELLQGIKLRDRWQYKPDLQQLNLITDELT
;
A
#
# COMPACT_ATOMS: atom_id res chain seq x y z
N MET A 1 -9.99 -4.53 -7.12
CA MET A 1 -10.99 -3.65 -7.77
C MET A 1 -10.25 -2.50 -8.46
N ASN A 2 -10.90 -1.57 -9.18
CA ASN A 2 -10.22 -0.37 -9.69
C ASN A 2 -10.51 0.83 -8.76
N TYR A 3 -9.64 1.84 -8.77
CA TYR A 3 -9.76 2.99 -7.87
C TYR A 3 -11.08 3.76 -8.00
N TRP A 4 -11.75 3.73 -9.17
CA TRP A 4 -13.05 4.41 -9.35
C TRP A 4 -14.17 3.69 -8.60
N LYS A 5 -14.21 2.35 -8.66
CA LYS A 5 -15.16 1.56 -7.88
C LYS A 5 -14.95 1.74 -6.37
N HIS A 6 -13.70 1.83 -5.90
CA HIS A 6 -13.40 2.19 -4.52
C HIS A 6 -13.95 3.59 -4.17
N SER A 7 -13.76 4.57 -5.04
CA SER A 7 -14.31 5.92 -4.88
C SER A 7 -15.84 5.94 -4.75
N LEU A 8 -16.55 5.16 -5.56
CA LEU A 8 -18.02 5.02 -5.46
C LEU A 8 -18.44 4.40 -4.11
N LEU A 9 -17.71 3.39 -3.64
CA LEU A 9 -17.96 2.81 -2.31
C LEU A 9 -17.68 3.79 -1.18
N SER A 10 -16.60 4.58 -1.27
CA SER A 10 -16.31 5.65 -0.31
C SER A 10 -17.39 6.73 -0.32
N LYS A 11 -17.89 7.15 -1.48
CA LYS A 11 -19.07 8.04 -1.58
C LYS A 11 -20.27 7.46 -0.84
N LYS A 12 -20.55 6.16 -1.03
CA LYS A 12 -21.67 5.50 -0.36
C LYS A 12 -21.49 5.42 1.17
N LYS A 13 -20.25 5.20 1.64
CA LYS A 13 -19.94 5.05 3.08
C LYS A 13 -19.78 6.38 3.81
N PHE A 14 -19.21 7.37 3.15
CA PHE A 14 -18.76 8.61 3.78
C PHE A 14 -19.43 9.87 3.22
N GLY A 15 -20.33 9.75 2.24
CA GLY A 15 -21.03 10.86 1.60
C GLY A 15 -20.17 11.61 0.57
N GLY A 16 -20.58 12.81 0.17
CA GLY A 16 -19.86 13.62 -0.82
C GLY A 16 -19.91 13.06 -2.24
N ALA A 17 -18.84 13.32 -3.01
CA ALA A 17 -18.66 12.87 -4.39
C ALA A 17 -17.56 11.79 -4.46
N ALA A 18 -17.60 10.93 -5.48
CA ALA A 18 -16.62 9.85 -5.64
C ALA A 18 -15.19 10.40 -5.88
N GLU A 19 -15.12 11.54 -6.55
CA GLU A 19 -13.93 12.32 -6.86
C GLU A 19 -13.19 12.76 -5.59
N ASP A 20 -13.91 13.01 -4.49
CA ASP A 20 -13.33 13.41 -3.20
C ASP A 20 -12.33 12.36 -2.69
N TYR A 21 -12.53 11.09 -3.03
CA TYR A 21 -11.74 9.96 -2.52
C TYR A 21 -10.74 9.40 -3.54
N LEU A 22 -10.78 9.89 -4.79
CA LEU A 22 -10.07 9.30 -5.92
C LEU A 22 -8.55 9.28 -5.73
N HIS A 23 -7.98 10.34 -5.18
CA HIS A 23 -6.54 10.46 -4.98
C HIS A 23 -6.00 9.48 -3.92
N ILE A 24 -6.79 9.18 -2.88
CA ILE A 24 -6.45 8.19 -1.86
C ILE A 24 -6.43 6.80 -2.49
N HIS A 25 -7.50 6.42 -3.20
CA HIS A 25 -7.57 5.09 -3.82
C HIS A 25 -6.55 4.89 -4.94
N LYS A 26 -6.24 5.92 -5.72
CA LYS A 26 -5.15 5.89 -6.71
C LYS A 26 -3.80 5.61 -6.04
N PHE A 27 -3.54 6.21 -4.88
CA PHE A 27 -2.31 5.99 -4.15
C PHE A 27 -2.22 4.59 -3.55
N MET A 28 -3.29 4.10 -2.91
CA MET A 28 -3.34 2.73 -2.38
C MET A 28 -3.10 1.68 -3.48
N ASP A 29 -3.51 1.96 -4.71
CA ASP A 29 -3.30 1.13 -5.89
C ASP A 29 -1.99 1.43 -6.67
N ALA A 30 -1.15 2.36 -6.22
CA ALA A 30 0.01 2.83 -6.99
C ALA A 30 1.02 1.71 -7.32
N SER A 31 1.07 0.66 -6.51
CA SER A 31 1.90 -0.53 -6.78
C SER A 31 1.54 -1.26 -8.08
N LYS A 32 0.33 -1.08 -8.61
CA LYS A 32 -0.08 -1.63 -9.92
C LYS A 32 0.78 -1.13 -11.09
N LEU A 33 1.43 0.04 -10.95
CA LEU A 33 2.37 0.56 -11.95
C LEU A 33 3.66 -0.27 -12.03
N PHE A 34 3.99 -1.00 -10.98
CA PHE A 34 5.23 -1.79 -10.86
C PHE A 34 4.97 -3.28 -11.03
N TYR A 35 3.80 -3.75 -10.60
CA TYR A 35 3.41 -5.15 -10.76
C TYR A 35 1.89 -5.27 -10.82
N PHE A 36 1.33 -5.45 -12.02
CA PHE A 36 -0.11 -5.59 -12.24
C PHE A 36 -0.59 -7.03 -12.00
N ASP A 37 -0.44 -7.50 -10.76
CA ASP A 37 -0.83 -8.83 -10.27
C ASP A 37 -1.37 -8.71 -8.85
N VAL A 38 -2.18 -9.66 -8.37
CA VAL A 38 -2.78 -9.64 -7.02
C VAL A 38 -1.76 -9.43 -5.89
N LYS A 39 -0.52 -9.89 -6.05
CA LYS A 39 0.54 -9.71 -5.04
C LYS A 39 0.96 -8.24 -4.85
N HIS A 40 0.58 -7.32 -5.74
CA HIS A 40 0.82 -5.88 -5.55
C HIS A 40 0.25 -5.36 -4.21
N ARG A 41 -0.78 -6.04 -3.70
CA ARG A 41 -1.47 -5.73 -2.45
C ARG A 41 -0.59 -5.91 -1.22
N VAL A 42 0.44 -6.75 -1.30
CA VAL A 42 1.44 -6.93 -0.24
C VAL A 42 2.10 -5.60 0.15
N LEU A 43 2.19 -4.66 -0.80
CA LEU A 43 2.96 -3.44 -0.65
C LEU A 43 2.21 -2.36 0.16
N LEU A 44 0.96 -2.06 -0.20
CA LEU A 44 0.18 -0.98 0.44
C LEU A 44 -1.14 -1.41 1.08
N HIS A 45 -1.66 -2.62 0.82
CA HIS A 45 -2.94 -3.07 1.41
C HIS A 45 -2.69 -3.69 2.78
N ASN A 46 -2.14 -2.90 3.70
CA ASN A 46 -1.80 -3.30 5.06
C ASN A 46 -1.67 -2.06 5.97
N THR A 47 -1.51 -2.28 7.28
CA THR A 47 -1.40 -1.18 8.27
C THR A 47 -0.21 -0.24 8.03
N TYR A 48 0.90 -0.69 7.46
CA TYR A 48 2.01 0.18 7.06
C TYR A 48 1.64 1.04 5.84
N GLY A 49 0.97 0.45 4.84
CA GLY A 49 0.47 1.22 3.69
C GLY A 49 -0.57 2.27 4.07
N ILE A 50 -1.43 1.98 5.06
CA ILE A 50 -2.36 2.96 5.64
C ILE A 50 -1.59 4.12 6.28
N GLU A 51 -0.55 3.84 7.07
CA GLU A 51 0.30 4.87 7.67
C GLU A 51 0.99 5.74 6.61
N ILE A 52 1.53 5.13 5.55
CA ILE A 52 2.12 5.84 4.42
C ILE A 52 1.07 6.72 3.71
N CYS A 53 -0.18 6.27 3.61
CA CYS A 53 -1.28 7.05 3.06
C CYS A 53 -1.60 8.29 3.93
N ILE A 54 -1.61 8.14 5.25
CA ILE A 54 -1.78 9.25 6.20
C ILE A 54 -0.63 10.24 6.07
N GLN A 55 0.61 9.78 5.99
CA GLN A 55 1.78 10.66 5.79
C GLN A 55 1.68 11.49 4.51
N LYS A 56 1.09 10.92 3.45
CA LYS A 56 0.92 11.60 2.18
C LYS A 56 -0.20 12.64 2.19
N PHE A 57 -1.35 12.32 2.77
CA PHE A 57 -2.58 13.13 2.63
C PHE A 57 -3.02 13.83 3.91
N GLY A 58 -2.33 13.59 5.04
CA GLY A 58 -2.72 14.04 6.37
C GLY A 58 -3.74 13.12 7.03
N ASP A 59 -4.10 13.43 8.29
CA ASP A 59 -5.03 12.61 9.08
C ASP A 59 -6.48 12.66 8.58
N LYS A 60 -6.87 13.79 8.00
CA LYS A 60 -8.27 14.14 7.74
C LYS A 60 -8.46 14.67 6.33
N LEU A 61 -9.59 14.30 5.73
CA LEU A 61 -10.12 14.85 4.50
C LEU A 61 -11.51 15.43 4.77
N THR A 62 -11.78 16.64 4.29
CA THR A 62 -13.14 17.18 4.26
C THR A 62 -13.70 17.02 2.85
N ASN A 63 -14.79 16.27 2.71
CA ASN A 63 -15.42 16.00 1.42
C ASN A 63 -16.28 17.18 0.94
N SER A 64 -16.81 17.09 -0.28
CA SER A 64 -17.69 18.12 -0.88
C SER A 64 -19.03 18.30 -0.17
N ALA A 65 -19.44 17.36 0.68
CA ALA A 65 -20.62 17.48 1.56
C ALA A 65 -20.30 18.14 2.91
N GLY A 66 -19.07 18.61 3.13
CA GLY A 66 -18.64 19.25 4.37
C GLY A 66 -18.35 18.28 5.51
N GLN A 67 -18.25 16.97 5.24
CA GLN A 67 -17.96 15.95 6.25
C GLN A 67 -16.46 15.73 6.38
N THR A 68 -15.96 15.77 7.61
CA THR A 68 -14.56 15.45 7.92
C THR A 68 -14.41 13.96 8.21
N ILE A 69 -13.56 13.29 7.45
CA ILE A 69 -13.35 11.84 7.44
C ILE A 69 -11.87 11.56 7.68
N LEU A 70 -11.55 10.48 8.39
CA LEU A 70 -10.16 10.08 8.59
C LEU A 70 -9.62 9.40 7.33
N VAL A 71 -8.45 9.83 6.85
CA VAL A 71 -7.75 9.18 5.72
C VAL A 71 -7.47 7.70 6.04
N ARG A 72 -7.15 7.42 7.31
CA ARG A 72 -7.01 6.06 7.84
C ARG A 72 -8.21 5.18 7.53
N ASP A 73 -9.42 5.70 7.75
CA ASP A 73 -10.65 4.91 7.63
C ASP A 73 -10.98 4.65 6.15
N ILE A 74 -10.71 5.62 5.26
CA ILE A 74 -10.83 5.46 3.80
C ILE A 74 -9.85 4.39 3.28
N ALA A 75 -8.58 4.45 3.72
CA ALA A 75 -7.56 3.47 3.34
C ALA A 75 -7.84 2.07 3.92
N ALA A 76 -8.40 2.00 5.14
CA ALA A 76 -8.84 0.74 5.73
C ALA A 76 -9.99 0.11 4.95
N GLU A 77 -11.00 0.89 4.54
CA GLU A 77 -12.09 0.38 3.70
C GLU A 77 -11.59 -0.10 2.34
N HIS A 78 -10.63 0.60 1.72
CA HIS A 78 -9.97 0.13 0.49
C HIS A 78 -9.34 -1.26 0.67
N CYS A 79 -8.66 -1.50 1.79
CA CYS A 79 -8.11 -2.82 2.11
C CYS A 79 -9.22 -3.87 2.25
N LYS A 80 -10.25 -3.59 3.06
CA LYS A 80 -11.36 -4.52 3.30
C LYS A 80 -12.06 -4.92 2.01
N GLU A 81 -12.32 -3.95 1.14
CA GLU A 81 -12.98 -4.16 -0.14
C GLU A 81 -12.18 -5.08 -1.06
N ASP A 82 -10.86 -5.01 -1.02
CA ASP A 82 -9.98 -5.84 -1.84
C ASP A 82 -9.59 -7.18 -1.18
N LEU A 83 -9.77 -7.32 0.14
CA LEU A 83 -9.25 -8.40 0.97
C LEU A 83 -10.32 -9.09 1.84
N MET A 84 -11.54 -9.22 1.34
CA MET A 84 -12.64 -9.91 2.02
C MET A 84 -12.91 -9.42 3.46
N GLY A 85 -12.91 -8.10 3.67
CA GLY A 85 -13.17 -7.49 4.97
C GLY A 85 -11.96 -7.39 5.90
N VAL A 86 -10.78 -7.80 5.47
CA VAL A 86 -9.57 -7.82 6.30
C VAL A 86 -8.73 -6.55 6.09
N VAL A 87 -8.18 -6.02 7.18
CA VAL A 87 -7.08 -5.04 7.17
C VAL A 87 -5.84 -5.73 7.75
N PRO A 88 -4.95 -6.28 6.89
CA PRO A 88 -3.82 -7.07 7.36
C PRO A 88 -2.67 -6.20 7.89
N THR A 89 -1.83 -6.77 8.74
CA THR A 89 -0.52 -6.21 9.08
C THR A 89 0.56 -6.73 8.11
N LEU A 90 1.77 -6.19 8.20
CA LEU A 90 2.92 -6.75 7.50
C LEU A 90 3.18 -8.21 7.91
N ASN A 91 3.00 -8.57 9.18
CA ASN A 91 3.17 -9.95 9.66
C ASN A 91 2.17 -10.92 9.01
N ASN A 92 0.96 -10.45 8.65
CA ASN A 92 0.01 -11.29 7.93
C ASN A 92 0.47 -11.57 6.49
N TRP A 93 0.95 -10.55 5.77
CA TRP A 93 1.42 -10.71 4.39
C TRP A 93 2.71 -11.52 4.28
N PHE A 94 3.65 -11.29 5.19
CA PHE A 94 4.98 -11.90 5.17
C PHE A 94 5.08 -13.18 6.01
N LYS A 95 3.94 -13.84 6.27
CA LYS A 95 3.89 -15.11 7.01
C LYS A 95 4.49 -16.29 6.25
N TYR A 96 4.35 -16.31 4.92
CA TYR A 96 4.76 -17.43 4.06
C TYR A 96 5.81 -16.99 3.03
N VAL A 97 6.80 -16.23 3.48
CA VAL A 97 7.93 -15.79 2.67
C VAL A 97 8.85 -16.98 2.38
N ASP A 98 9.36 -17.04 1.17
CA ASP A 98 10.35 -18.04 0.77
C ASP A 98 11.68 -17.80 1.47
N GLU A 99 12.33 -18.88 1.91
CA GLU A 99 13.57 -18.81 2.66
C GLU A 99 14.68 -18.11 1.88
N ASP A 100 14.80 -18.39 0.58
CA ASP A 100 15.76 -17.74 -0.31
C ASP A 100 15.58 -16.22 -0.34
N LEU A 101 14.32 -15.75 -0.44
CA LEU A 101 14.02 -14.32 -0.36
C LEU A 101 14.36 -13.78 1.03
N ALA A 102 14.01 -14.49 2.10
CA ALA A 102 14.31 -14.03 3.45
C ALA A 102 15.82 -13.87 3.71
N GLN A 103 16.63 -14.77 3.16
CA GLN A 103 18.09 -14.75 3.27
C GLN A 103 18.74 -13.71 2.36
N SER A 104 18.14 -13.37 1.21
CA SER A 104 18.71 -12.41 0.28
C SER A 104 18.60 -10.95 0.73
N ILE A 105 17.73 -10.64 1.70
CA ILE A 105 17.52 -9.25 2.14
C ILE A 105 18.63 -8.80 3.09
N VAL A 106 19.45 -7.88 2.59
CA VAL A 106 20.46 -7.16 3.36
C VAL A 106 19.98 -5.71 3.56
N PRO A 107 19.65 -5.30 4.80
CA PRO A 107 19.20 -3.94 5.07
C PRO A 107 20.26 -2.90 4.72
N ILE A 108 19.88 -1.88 3.95
CA ILE A 108 20.72 -0.70 3.75
C ILE A 108 20.75 0.19 5.00
N ASN A 109 21.79 1.01 5.15
CA ASN A 109 21.96 1.93 6.28
C ASN A 109 22.39 3.33 5.80
N PRO A 110 21.45 4.14 5.27
CA PRO A 110 21.74 5.50 4.83
C PRO A 110 22.21 6.38 5.98
N THR A 111 23.11 7.34 5.73
CA THR A 111 23.59 8.24 6.80
C THR A 111 22.51 9.23 7.25
N ASP A 112 21.70 9.73 6.31
CA ASP A 112 20.62 10.67 6.59
C ASP A 112 19.54 10.01 7.49
N PRO A 113 19.19 10.62 8.63
CA PRO A 113 18.27 10.02 9.59
C PRO A 113 16.83 9.90 9.06
N THR A 114 16.38 10.84 8.24
CA THR A 114 15.03 10.82 7.64
C THR A 114 14.91 9.68 6.65
N LEU A 115 15.91 9.52 5.77
CA LEU A 115 15.93 8.42 4.82
C LEU A 115 16.07 7.07 5.54
N LYS A 116 16.95 6.99 6.54
CA LYS A 116 17.14 5.79 7.36
C LYS A 116 15.85 5.34 8.03
N GLU A 117 15.14 6.26 8.67
CA GLU A 117 13.85 6.01 9.30
C GLU A 117 12.84 5.49 8.27
N PHE A 118 12.72 6.13 7.11
CA PHE A 118 11.83 5.68 6.03
C PHE A 118 12.16 4.26 5.55
N VAL A 119 13.42 3.97 5.23
CA VAL A 119 13.80 2.68 4.63
C VAL A 119 13.73 1.53 5.61
N LEU A 120 13.93 1.77 6.91
CA LEU A 120 13.90 0.72 7.94
C LEU A 120 12.51 0.55 8.58
N ARG A 121 11.57 1.48 8.37
CA ARG A 121 10.25 1.44 9.02
C ARG A 121 9.47 0.14 8.86
N PRO A 122 9.37 -0.50 7.66
CA PRO A 122 8.66 -1.77 7.53
C PRO A 122 9.21 -2.85 8.46
N TYR A 123 10.56 -2.91 8.58
CA TYR A 123 11.23 -3.83 9.48
C TYR A 123 10.99 -3.48 10.95
N ILE A 124 11.08 -2.20 11.32
CA ILE A 124 10.82 -1.74 12.70
C ILE A 124 9.40 -2.10 13.13
N MET A 125 8.41 -1.93 12.25
CA MET A 125 6.99 -2.22 12.56
C MET A 125 6.68 -3.72 12.64
N SER A 126 7.43 -4.58 11.94
CA SER A 126 7.09 -5.99 11.78
C SER A 126 8.04 -6.96 12.48
N GLY A 127 9.29 -6.55 12.71
CA GLY A 127 10.40 -7.43 13.08
C GLY A 127 10.88 -8.36 11.94
N ILE A 128 10.36 -8.23 10.71
CA ILE A 128 10.62 -9.17 9.61
C ILE A 128 11.43 -8.47 8.51
N LYS A 129 12.66 -8.93 8.25
CA LYS A 129 13.56 -8.32 7.25
C LYS A 129 12.94 -8.27 5.85
N SER A 130 12.21 -9.30 5.45
CA SER A 130 11.59 -9.39 4.13
C SER A 130 10.59 -8.26 3.84
N THR A 131 10.05 -7.59 4.86
CA THR A 131 9.20 -6.42 4.65
C THR A 131 9.93 -5.24 4.02
N LEU A 132 11.26 -5.21 4.11
CA LEU A 132 12.10 -4.18 3.50
C LEU A 132 11.99 -4.17 1.97
N ILE A 133 11.47 -5.21 1.30
CA ILE A 133 11.22 -5.14 -0.15
C ILE A 133 10.29 -3.97 -0.53
N ILE A 134 9.45 -3.49 0.40
CA ILE A 134 8.55 -2.37 0.14
C ILE A 134 9.34 -1.07 -0.05
N THR A 135 10.40 -0.85 0.73
CA THR A 135 11.19 0.39 0.74
C THR A 135 12.55 0.26 0.05
N GLN A 136 13.08 -0.96 -0.09
CA GLN A 136 14.37 -1.27 -0.68
C GLN A 136 14.19 -1.95 -2.05
N SER A 137 13.35 -1.35 -2.88
CA SER A 137 13.10 -1.74 -4.27
C SER A 137 12.84 -0.51 -5.14
N ASN A 138 12.70 -0.70 -6.46
CA ASN A 138 12.24 0.36 -7.36
C ASN A 138 10.87 0.96 -6.95
N PHE A 139 9.98 0.19 -6.31
CA PHE A 139 8.76 0.73 -5.71
C PHE A 139 9.06 1.57 -4.48
N GLY A 140 10.02 1.16 -3.65
CA GLY A 140 10.48 1.93 -2.50
C GLY A 140 11.07 3.29 -2.87
N VAL A 141 11.81 3.36 -3.99
CA VAL A 141 12.30 4.63 -4.58
C VAL A 141 11.13 5.52 -4.98
N TYR A 142 10.09 4.96 -5.59
CA TYR A 142 8.87 5.70 -5.90
C TYR A 142 8.17 6.20 -4.64
N LEU A 143 8.02 5.37 -3.60
CA LEU A 143 7.43 5.81 -2.33
C LEU A 143 8.27 6.91 -1.67
N ALA A 144 9.60 6.82 -1.70
CA ALA A 144 10.47 7.88 -1.19
C ALA A 144 10.22 9.20 -1.92
N LYS A 145 10.04 9.18 -3.25
CA LYS A 145 9.65 10.37 -4.02
C LYS A 145 8.31 10.93 -3.54
N GLU A 146 7.31 10.05 -3.36
CA GLU A 146 5.95 10.46 -3.02
C GLU A 146 5.79 11.02 -1.61
N ILE A 147 6.70 10.65 -0.68
CA ILE A 147 6.63 11.00 0.75
C ILE A 147 7.72 12.01 1.16
N LEU A 148 8.97 11.81 0.72
CA LEU A 148 10.12 12.61 1.13
C LEU A 148 10.60 13.58 0.04
N GLY A 149 10.33 13.27 -1.23
CA GLY A 149 10.73 14.09 -2.38
C GLY A 149 11.82 13.45 -3.24
N ILE A 150 12.11 14.09 -4.39
CA ILE A 150 12.94 13.51 -5.45
C ILE A 150 14.40 13.28 -5.02
N GLU A 151 14.98 14.18 -4.22
CA GLU A 151 16.38 14.05 -3.77
C GLU A 151 16.58 12.80 -2.91
N TYR A 152 15.63 12.52 -2.00
CA TYR A 152 15.64 11.30 -1.19
C TYR A 152 15.44 10.03 -2.03
N ALA A 153 14.61 10.10 -3.06
CA ALA A 153 14.42 8.98 -3.99
C ALA A 153 15.71 8.67 -4.77
N LEU A 154 16.39 9.70 -5.28
CA LEU A 154 17.66 9.57 -5.99
C LEU A 154 18.78 9.08 -5.06
N GLU A 155 18.82 9.55 -3.82
CA GLU A 155 19.77 9.06 -2.82
C GLU A 155 19.52 7.58 -2.50
N LEU A 156 18.27 7.18 -2.25
CA LEU A 156 17.90 5.78 -2.03
C LEU A 156 18.31 4.88 -3.20
N ALA A 157 18.07 5.34 -4.44
CA ALA A 157 18.41 4.57 -5.63
C ALA A 157 19.90 4.20 -5.71
N LYS A 158 20.81 4.99 -5.15
CA LYS A 158 22.26 4.69 -5.12
C LYS A 158 22.61 3.48 -4.27
N TYR A 159 21.79 3.14 -3.27
CA TYR A 159 22.00 1.97 -2.42
C TYR A 159 21.46 0.68 -3.03
N LEU A 160 20.58 0.76 -4.03
CA LEU A 160 19.87 -0.39 -4.57
C LEU A 160 20.52 -0.89 -5.85
N ASN A 161 21.06 -2.11 -5.82
CA ASN A 161 21.57 -2.79 -7.01
C ASN A 161 20.44 -3.59 -7.68
N GLN A 162 19.65 -2.94 -8.55
CA GLN A 162 18.61 -3.58 -9.37
C GLN A 162 17.55 -4.38 -8.60
N ALA A 163 17.10 -3.88 -7.44
CA ALA A 163 16.04 -4.49 -6.66
C ALA A 163 14.66 -4.24 -7.29
N HIS A 164 14.24 -5.13 -8.19
CA HIS A 164 12.97 -5.04 -8.91
C HIS A 164 11.81 -5.69 -8.13
N ILE A 165 10.80 -4.91 -7.78
CA ILE A 165 9.72 -5.39 -6.90
C ILE A 165 8.90 -6.55 -7.49
N ASN A 166 8.75 -6.60 -8.82
CA ASN A 166 8.06 -7.68 -9.52
C ASN A 166 8.77 -9.04 -9.35
N GLU A 167 10.10 -9.04 -9.22
CA GLU A 167 10.89 -10.25 -8.95
C GLU A 167 10.84 -10.61 -7.48
N LEU A 168 11.01 -9.63 -6.59
CA LEU A 168 10.95 -9.83 -5.13
C LEU A 168 9.60 -10.39 -4.68
N LEU A 169 8.49 -9.92 -5.27
CA LEU A 169 7.16 -10.45 -4.97
C LEU A 169 6.98 -11.91 -5.39
N GLN A 170 7.84 -12.48 -6.24
CA GLN A 170 7.78 -13.91 -6.55
C GLN A 170 8.00 -14.78 -5.32
N GLY A 171 8.89 -14.36 -4.40
CA GLY A 171 9.17 -15.07 -3.15
C GLY A 171 8.11 -14.91 -2.05
N ILE A 172 6.99 -14.23 -2.33
CA ILE A 172 5.84 -14.15 -1.43
C ILE A 172 4.77 -15.15 -1.86
N LYS A 173 4.50 -16.15 -1.01
CA LYS A 173 3.43 -17.14 -1.24
C LYS A 173 2.12 -16.67 -0.62
N LEU A 174 1.10 -16.55 -1.46
CA LEU A 174 -0.28 -16.39 -1.00
C LEU A 174 -0.81 -17.78 -0.63
N ARG A 175 -1.51 -17.90 0.50
CA ARG A 175 -2.11 -19.15 1.00
C ARG A 175 -3.47 -18.93 1.65
N ASP A 176 -3.71 -17.76 2.22
CA ASP A 176 -4.94 -17.48 2.94
C ASP A 176 -5.99 -16.90 1.98
N ARG A 177 -7.26 -17.31 2.14
CA ARG A 177 -8.35 -16.96 1.22
C ARG A 177 -8.53 -15.46 1.01
N TRP A 178 -8.33 -14.66 2.06
CA TRP A 178 -8.49 -13.21 2.05
C TRP A 178 -7.53 -12.49 1.08
N GLN A 179 -6.42 -13.14 0.68
CA GLN A 179 -5.39 -12.52 -0.16
C GLN A 179 -5.80 -12.39 -1.63
N TYR A 180 -6.76 -13.20 -2.10
CA TYR A 180 -6.99 -13.40 -3.53
C TYR A 180 -8.15 -12.62 -4.12
N LYS A 181 -9.18 -12.28 -3.33
CA LYS A 181 -10.46 -11.82 -3.88
C LYS A 181 -11.00 -10.59 -3.16
N PRO A 182 -11.60 -9.65 -3.89
CA PRO A 182 -12.37 -8.58 -3.29
C PRO A 182 -13.63 -9.12 -2.61
N ASP A 183 -14.19 -8.33 -1.70
CA ASP A 183 -15.51 -8.59 -1.12
C ASP A 183 -16.60 -8.38 -2.19
N LEU A 184 -17.18 -9.48 -2.67
CA LEU A 184 -18.23 -9.47 -3.68
C LEU A 184 -19.51 -8.78 -3.20
N GLN A 185 -19.79 -8.76 -1.90
CA GLN A 185 -20.98 -8.10 -1.37
C GLN A 185 -20.88 -6.58 -1.55
N GLN A 186 -19.67 -6.02 -1.36
CA GLN A 186 -19.41 -4.59 -1.58
C GLN A 186 -19.59 -4.21 -3.05
N LEU A 187 -19.13 -5.05 -4.00
CA LEU A 187 -19.26 -4.77 -5.43
C LEU A 187 -20.72 -4.63 -5.89
N ASN A 188 -21.64 -5.41 -5.31
CA ASN A 188 -23.06 -5.34 -5.61
C ASN A 188 -23.73 -4.04 -5.10
N LEU A 189 -23.06 -3.28 -4.23
CA LEU A 189 -23.61 -2.04 -3.69
C LEU A 189 -23.52 -0.86 -4.68
N ILE A 190 -22.73 -0.99 -5.74
CA ILE A 190 -22.44 0.08 -6.71
C ILE A 190 -22.75 -0.33 -8.15
N THR A 191 -23.42 -1.47 -8.37
CA THR A 191 -23.77 -1.95 -9.72
C THR A 191 -24.59 -0.94 -10.52
N ASP A 192 -25.48 -0.18 -9.86
CA ASP A 192 -26.33 0.83 -10.49
C ASP A 192 -25.58 2.14 -10.82
N GLU A 193 -24.40 2.36 -10.22
CA GLU A 193 -23.55 3.53 -10.48
C GLU A 193 -22.48 3.25 -11.57
N LEU A 194 -22.48 2.05 -12.14
CA LEU A 194 -21.52 1.60 -13.16
C LEU A 194 -22.11 1.53 -14.59
N THR A 195 -23.40 1.83 -14.75
CA THR A 195 -24.10 1.98 -16.04
C THR A 195 -24.05 3.40 -16.55
#